data_AF-A0A0R3Q472-F1
#
_entry.id   AF-A0A0R3Q472-F1
#
_cell.length_a   1.000
_cell.length_b   1.000
_cell.length_c   1.000
_cell.angle_alpha   90.00
_cell.angle_beta   90.00
_cell.angle_gamma   90.00
#
_symmetry.space_group_name_H-M   'P 1'
#
loop_
_entity.id
_entity.type
_entity.pdbx_description
1 polymer ?
#
loop_
_entity_poly.entity_id
_entity_poly.type
_entity_poly.pdbx_seq_one_letter_code
_entity_poly.pdbx_strand_id
1 'polypeptide(L)' 'MSTENISIKSQKLGEAVHEGWLMKRGEHIKNWRPRYFVLFKDGALLGFRAKPDPDQPLPDPLNDFTVKNVQVTGFGLF' A
#
# COMPACT_ATOMS: atom_id res chain seq x y z
N MET A 1 10.01 2.00 20.32
CA MET A 1 10.72 0.80 19.84
C MET A 1 9.98 0.28 18.62
N SER A 2 10.64 0.33 17.46
CA SER A 2 10.06 0.08 16.14
C SER A 2 9.91 -1.42 15.86
N THR A 3 8.81 -2.01 16.31
CA THR A 3 8.41 -3.40 15.98
C THR A 3 7.78 -3.52 14.60
N GLU A 4 7.44 -2.40 13.94
CA GLU A 4 6.66 -2.41 12.68
C GLU A 4 7.50 -2.71 11.43
N ASN A 5 8.81 -2.46 11.45
CA ASN A 5 9.68 -2.64 10.28
C ASN A 5 9.98 -4.12 9.95
N ILE A 6 9.72 -5.05 10.86
CA ILE A 6 10.03 -6.48 10.66
C ILE A 6 8.93 -7.18 9.84
N SER A 7 7.67 -6.74 9.94
CA SER A 7 6.52 -7.38 9.24
C SER A 7 6.53 -7.14 7.73
N ILE A 8 7.08 -6.01 7.28
CA ILE A 8 6.91 -5.52 5.91
C ILE A 8 7.77 -6.32 4.91
N LYS A 9 8.92 -6.86 5.36
CA LYS A 9 9.86 -7.58 4.48
C LYS A 9 9.44 -9.01 4.13
N SER A 10 8.47 -9.60 4.82
CA SER A 10 8.05 -10.99 4.60
C SER A 10 6.75 -11.15 3.78
N GLN A 11 6.10 -10.04 3.43
CA GLN A 11 4.81 -10.06 2.72
C GLN A 11 4.94 -10.77 1.36
N LYS A 12 4.08 -11.75 1.10
CA LYS A 12 3.95 -12.41 -0.20
C LYS A 12 2.69 -11.93 -0.90
N LEU A 13 2.73 -11.74 -2.22
CA LEU A 13 1.56 -11.24 -2.97
C LEU A 13 0.32 -12.13 -2.79
N GLY A 14 0.51 -13.44 -2.65
CA GLY A 14 -0.58 -14.40 -2.39
C GLY A 14 -1.32 -14.21 -1.05
N GLU A 15 -0.78 -13.41 -0.13
CA GLU A 15 -1.40 -13.09 1.17
C GLU A 15 -2.17 -11.75 1.15
N ALA A 16 -2.15 -11.05 0.01
CA ALA A 16 -2.87 -9.79 -0.17
C ALA A 16 -4.38 -9.97 0.02
N VAL A 17 -5.00 -9.04 0.74
CA VAL A 17 -6.46 -8.91 0.87
C VAL A 17 -7.05 -8.24 -0.36
N HIS A 18 -6.33 -7.24 -0.87
CA HIS A 18 -6.74 -6.51 -2.07
C HIS A 18 -5.52 -5.92 -2.76
N GLU A 19 -5.58 -5.81 -4.08
CA GLU A 19 -4.54 -5.15 -4.87
C GLU A 19 -5.15 -4.42 -6.07
N GLY A 20 -4.48 -3.35 -6.52
CA GLY A 20 -4.93 -2.64 -7.72
C GLY A 20 -4.26 -1.29 -7.95
N TRP A 21 -4.56 -0.72 -9.10
CA TRP A 21 -4.09 0.62 -9.48
C TRP A 21 -4.90 1.70 -8.78
N LEU A 22 -4.21 2.63 -8.13
CA LEU A 22 -4.80 3.85 -7.59
C LEU A 22 -4.04 5.08 -8.09
N MET A 23 -4.75 6.19 -8.23
CA MET A 23 -4.13 7.50 -8.43
C MET A 23 -3.77 8.08 -7.06
N LYS A 24 -2.48 8.19 -6.78
CA LYS A 24 -1.97 8.80 -5.54
C LYS A 24 -1.61 10.26 -5.77
N ARG A 25 -2.14 11.17 -4.96
CA ARG A 25 -1.71 12.57 -4.94
C ARG A 25 -0.35 12.70 -4.25
N GLY A 26 0.55 13.49 -4.85
CA GLY A 26 1.82 13.86 -4.21
C GLY A 26 1.60 14.80 -3.02
N GLU A 27 2.47 14.69 -2.03
CA GLU A 27 2.38 15.48 -0.78
C GLU A 27 2.79 16.94 -1.02
N HIS A 28 4.00 17.17 -1.55
CA HIS A 28 4.50 18.51 -1.84
C HIS A 28 4.03 19.03 -3.19
N ILE A 29 4.23 18.22 -4.25
CA ILE A 29 3.74 18.53 -5.59
C ILE A 29 2.42 17.79 -5.80
N LYS A 30 1.32 18.54 -5.90
CA LYS A 30 -0.06 18.01 -5.90
C LYS A 30 -0.48 17.27 -7.19
N ASN A 31 0.48 16.70 -7.93
CA ASN A 31 0.20 15.89 -9.11
C ASN A 31 -0.30 14.50 -8.69
N TRP A 32 -1.19 13.94 -9.49
CA TRP A 32 -1.66 12.57 -9.34
C TRP A 32 -0.73 11.62 -10.09
N ARG A 33 -0.35 10.51 -9.47
CA ARG A 33 0.53 9.50 -10.05
C ARG A 33 -0.07 8.11 -9.87
N PRO A 34 -0.09 7.26 -10.91
CA PRO A 34 -0.51 5.88 -10.76
C PRO A 34 0.50 5.12 -9.90
N ARG A 35 -0.03 4.36 -8.93
CA ARG A 35 0.70 3.42 -8.10
C ARG A 35 -0.12 2.15 -7.96
N TYR A 36 0.56 1.01 -8.05
CA TYR A 36 -0.05 -0.27 -7.80
C TYR A 36 0.03 -0.55 -6.31
N PHE A 37 -1.11 -0.55 -5.62
CA PHE A 37 -1.17 -0.77 -4.19
C PHE A 37 -1.55 -2.21 -3.87
N VAL A 38 -0.99 -2.73 -2.79
CA VAL A 38 -1.28 -4.04 -2.22
C VAL A 38 -1.58 -3.86 -0.73
N LEU A 39 -2.76 -4.29 -0.32
CA LEU A 39 -3.25 -4.25 1.05
C LEU A 39 -3.17 -5.64 1.66
N PHE A 40 -2.56 -5.75 2.83
CA PHE A 40 -2.38 -6.99 3.57
C PHE A 40 -3.24 -7.06 4.84
N LYS A 41 -3.42 -8.26 5.37
CA LYS A 41 -4.28 -8.53 6.54
C LYS A 41 -3.80 -7.84 7.82
N ASP A 42 -2.50 -7.65 7.95
CA ASP A 42 -1.88 -6.94 9.08
C ASP A 42 -2.00 -5.40 8.95
N GLY A 43 -2.70 -4.91 7.92
CA GLY A 43 -2.90 -3.49 7.67
C GLY A 43 -1.73 -2.82 6.95
N ALA A 44 -0.71 -3.55 6.51
CA ALA A 44 0.30 -2.96 5.62
C ALA A 44 -0.35 -2.60 4.27
N LEU A 45 -0.08 -1.39 3.78
CA LEU A 45 -0.51 -0.89 2.47
C LEU A 45 0.72 -0.42 1.71
N LEU A 46 1.20 -1.28 0.82
CA LEU A 46 2.42 -1.06 0.05
C LEU A 46 2.07 -0.56 -1.35
N GLY A 47 2.81 0.44 -1.86
CA GLY A 47 2.61 1.01 -3.19
C GLY A 47 3.86 0.90 -4.06
N PHE A 48 3.68 0.41 -5.27
CA PHE A 48 4.73 0.12 -6.23
C PHE A 48 4.55 0.93 -7.52
N ARG A 49 5.66 1.10 -8.26
CA ARG A 49 5.62 1.76 -9.57
C ARG A 49 4.86 0.95 -10.62
N ALA A 50 4.99 -0.37 -10.56
CA ALA A 50 4.37 -1.34 -11.45
C ALA A 50 3.80 -2.50 -10.62
N LYS A 51 2.93 -3.32 -11.24
CA LYS A 51 2.42 -4.53 -10.60
C LYS A 51 3.58 -5.50 -10.30
N PRO A 52 3.77 -5.93 -9.04
CA PRO A 52 4.77 -6.94 -8.69
C PRO A 52 4.46 -8.29 -9.34
N ASP A 53 5.50 -9.06 -9.64
CA ASP A 53 5.38 -10.44 -10.11
C ASP A 53 4.99 -11.37 -8.93
N PRO A 54 3.92 -12.18 -9.04
CA PRO A 54 3.51 -13.10 -7.98
C PRO A 54 4.57 -14.14 -7.58
N ASP A 55 5.43 -14.53 -8.50
CA ASP A 55 6.42 -15.60 -8.30
C ASP A 55 7.76 -15.08 -7.76
N GLN A 56 7.90 -13.75 -7.65
CA GLN A 56 9.11 -13.10 -7.17
C GLN A 56 8.88 -12.42 -5.80
N PRO A 57 9.94 -12.23 -5.01
CA PRO A 57 9.86 -11.38 -3.83
C PRO A 57 9.37 -9.97 -4.20
N LEU A 58 8.58 -9.36 -3.32
CA LEU A 58 8.13 -7.99 -3.54
C LEU A 58 9.35 -7.05 -3.66
N PRO A 59 9.37 -6.14 -4.64
CA PRO A 59 10.42 -5.14 -4.75
C PRO A 59 10.31 -4.13 -3.60
N ASP A 60 11.30 -3.24 -3.46
CA ASP A 60 11.22 -2.17 -2.46
C ASP A 60 10.01 -1.25 -2.74
N PRO A 61 9.11 -1.06 -1.77
CA PRO A 61 7.92 -0.24 -1.97
C PRO A 61 8.28 1.24 -2.05
N LEU A 62 7.60 1.96 -2.94
CA LEU A 62 7.68 3.43 -3.02
C LEU A 62 6.76 4.13 -2.03
N ASN A 63 5.78 3.40 -1.51
CA ASN A 63 4.86 3.85 -0.49
C ASN A 63 4.70 2.72 0.52
N ASP A 64 4.95 3.02 1.78
CA ASP A 64 4.91 2.06 2.88
C ASP A 64 4.08 2.68 4.01
N PHE A 65 2.84 2.24 4.11
CA PHE A 65 1.86 2.77 5.06
C PHE A 65 1.25 1.65 5.89
N THR A 66 0.71 2.01 7.05
CA THR A 66 -0.15 1.14 7.85
C THR A 66 -1.55 1.73 7.92
N VAL A 67 -2.58 0.89 7.73
CA VAL A 67 -3.99 1.29 7.81
C VAL A 67 -4.68 0.85 9.10
N LYS A 68 -3.95 0.39 10.11
CA LYS A 68 -4.52 -0.11 11.37
C LYS A 68 -5.32 0.94 12.16
N ASN A 69 -4.99 2.23 12.02
CA ASN A 69 -5.61 3.33 12.77
C ASN A 69 -6.14 4.44 11.84
N VAL A 70 -6.65 4.09 10.67
CA VAL A 70 -7.16 5.08 9.71
C VAL A 70 -8.57 5.52 10.06
N GLN A 71 -8.83 6.80 9.85
CA GLN A 71 -10.19 7.31 9.87
C GLN A 71 -10.88 6.95 8.56
N VAL A 72 -11.98 6.18 8.64
CA VAL A 72 -12.87 5.98 7.50
C VAL A 72 -13.78 7.19 7.41
N THR A 73 -13.43 8.14 6.56
CA THR A 73 -14.33 9.24 6.20
C THR A 73 -15.29 8.72 5.13
N GLY A 74 -16.52 8.41 5.54
CA GLY A 74 -17.60 8.04 4.63
C GLY A 74 -18.01 9.21 3.73
N PHE A 75 -18.44 8.90 2.51
CA PHE A 75 -19.07 9.85 1.60
C PHE A 75 -20.27 10.51 2.30
N GLY A 76 -20.14 11.78 2.66
CA GLY A 76 -21.30 12.64 2.82
C GLY A 76 -21.98 12.71 1.47
N LEU A 77 -23.19 12.15 1.41
CA LEU A 77 -24.15 12.44 0.34
C LEU A 77 -24.29 13.96 0.26
N PHE A 78 -23.85 14.54 -0.85
CA PHE A 78 -24.53 15.68 -1.42
C PHE A 78 -25.67 15.14 -2.29
#